data_AF-A0A453CVI1-F1
#
_entry.id   AF-A0A453CVI1-F1
#
_cell.length_a   1.000
_cell.length_b   1.000
_cell.length_c   1.000
_cell.angle_alpha   90.00
_cell.angle_beta   90.00
_cell.angle_gamma   90.00
#
_symmetry.space_group_name_H-M   'P 1'
#
loop_
_entity.id
_entity.type
_entity.pdbx_description
1 polymer ?
#
loop_
_entity_poly.entity_id
_entity_poly.type
_entity_poly.pdbx_seq_one_letter_code
_entity_poly.pdbx_strand_id
1 'polypeptide(L)'
;SSCNDMVARNQISPQTLAYAWNHWKSIIIKVLSHLHHTDGPELNDYEVLYEELCCKYFGLRKDGEDGRYVVLNMNSSWLSNAGRNSLQQDGNRCWLDVLQCHSCAQSFLMNELSSVGLSVLKKLETIVQIYPNPASSYALVRTTLIIKEIANFLEEPEFSMPKSTMKLRSFSALCERRFFELVFLVWRDGATRSLLRILDSPASYCLIADSLGANLRPRNKNLTYGHLGRTTVLLLHAARLDDALISRLLQYLDNDSDWAKFFRHLKRFLDTGVDRSYLIKNFRTALNSTFYDVTWRNELDYISPICYVGLMECLGFLASSYLLQKGCIYGTKSLLLNMLDCRTSKVYLDSCLVSNSSPDPDLEEMTFLSGRFIFDTIMSILRNKNTLRDWVQKTSTPSCSYTAVLLRLVVTLYPLILTHDGLGNCYEATNILLKHGVFKDLPVEFSQKIVRVLQLQMRSRTRGNFRRALADAVAAIGDRMVVMGPPKDIASFQNINADMISTEDLGDVQKVMAILRPEEASSVKEEAALLEKSDGKKNIPKAVPANKVESTSEIDLSDENTPFWDKFGAFQANKEGQERCKGYYPIP
;
A
#
# COMPACT_ATOMS: atom_id res chain seq x y z
N SER A 1 -26.26 2.41 2.37
CA SER A 1 -27.20 1.43 1.80
C SER A 1 -26.82 0.05 2.32
N SER A 2 -27.79 -0.78 2.69
CA SER A 2 -27.51 -2.11 3.26
C SER A 2 -26.99 -3.05 2.17
N CYS A 3 -26.19 -4.06 2.53
CA CYS A 3 -25.61 -5.05 1.62
C CYS A 3 -26.68 -5.71 0.71
N ASN A 4 -27.91 -5.82 1.19
CA ASN A 4 -29.04 -6.40 0.46
C ASN A 4 -29.51 -5.54 -0.73
N ASP A 5 -29.39 -4.21 -0.65
CA ASP A 5 -29.79 -3.31 -1.75
C ASP A 5 -28.80 -3.37 -2.93
N MET A 6 -27.53 -3.72 -2.67
CA MET A 6 -26.49 -3.86 -3.71
C MET A 6 -26.59 -5.18 -4.47
N VAL A 7 -26.97 -6.26 -3.77
CA VAL A 7 -27.21 -7.58 -4.37
C VAL A 7 -28.40 -7.54 -5.33
N ALA A 8 -29.47 -6.80 -5.00
CA ALA A 8 -30.64 -6.63 -5.85
C ALA A 8 -30.37 -5.91 -7.19
N ARG A 9 -29.22 -5.23 -7.33
CA ARG A 9 -28.83 -4.49 -8.55
C ARG A 9 -27.69 -5.14 -9.35
N ASN A 10 -27.22 -6.34 -8.97
CA ASN A 10 -26.04 -6.99 -9.57
C ASN A 10 -24.77 -6.11 -9.59
N GLN A 11 -24.64 -5.17 -8.65
CA GLN A 11 -23.49 -4.28 -8.53
C GLN A 11 -22.73 -4.60 -7.24
N ILE A 12 -22.07 -5.77 -7.22
CA ILE A 12 -21.22 -6.18 -6.10
C ILE A 12 -19.81 -5.65 -6.35
N SER A 13 -19.33 -4.78 -5.48
CA SER A 13 -17.94 -4.32 -5.54
C SER A 13 -16.96 -5.42 -5.08
N PRO A 14 -15.67 -5.36 -5.45
CA PRO A 14 -14.66 -6.28 -4.92
C PRO A 14 -14.66 -6.36 -3.39
N GLN A 15 -14.89 -5.22 -2.72
CA GLN A 15 -14.95 -5.12 -1.26
C GLN A 15 -16.16 -5.84 -0.68
N THR A 16 -17.34 -5.69 -1.30
CA THR A 16 -18.55 -6.40 -0.88
C THR A 16 -18.39 -7.92 -1.07
N LEU A 17 -17.75 -8.34 -2.16
CA LEU A 17 -17.46 -9.77 -2.38
C LEU A 17 -16.49 -10.32 -1.31
N ALA A 18 -15.43 -9.57 -0.99
CA ALA A 18 -14.49 -9.92 0.06
C ALA A 18 -15.17 -10.00 1.45
N TYR A 19 -16.06 -9.06 1.75
CA TYR A 19 -16.86 -9.07 2.96
C TYR A 19 -17.71 -10.34 3.07
N ALA A 20 -18.49 -10.65 2.02
CA ALA A 20 -19.32 -11.85 2.00
C ALA A 20 -18.50 -13.13 2.14
N TRP A 21 -17.36 -13.20 1.43
CA TRP A 21 -16.41 -14.30 1.55
C TRP A 21 -15.87 -14.45 2.98
N ASN A 22 -15.39 -13.37 3.60
CA ASN A 22 -14.84 -13.41 4.96
C ASN A 22 -15.89 -13.81 6.00
N HIS A 23 -17.13 -13.33 5.85
CA HIS A 23 -18.22 -13.71 6.72
C HIS A 23 -18.56 -15.20 6.60
N TRP A 24 -18.73 -15.69 5.36
CA TRP A 24 -18.98 -17.12 5.10
C TRP A 24 -17.81 -17.99 5.59
N LYS A 25 -16.57 -17.61 5.28
CA LYS A 25 -15.34 -18.26 5.75
C LYS A 25 -15.33 -18.40 7.28
N SER A 26 -15.67 -17.32 8.01
CA SER A 26 -15.70 -17.34 9.48
C SER A 26 -16.68 -18.38 10.02
N ILE A 27 -17.87 -18.50 9.42
CA ILE A 27 -18.85 -19.51 9.80
C ILE A 27 -18.29 -20.92 9.56
N ILE A 28 -17.72 -21.17 8.37
CA ILE A 28 -17.16 -22.49 8.03
C ILE A 28 -16.02 -22.88 8.97
N ILE A 29 -15.12 -21.95 9.32
CA ILE A 29 -14.03 -22.22 10.27
C ILE A 29 -14.58 -22.63 11.64
N LYS A 30 -15.60 -21.93 12.16
CA LYS A 30 -16.21 -22.26 13.46
C LYS A 30 -16.85 -23.66 13.45
N VAL A 31 -17.51 -24.03 12.35
CA VAL A 31 -18.05 -25.38 12.16
C VAL A 31 -16.94 -26.42 12.08
N LEU A 32 -15.88 -26.17 11.32
CA LEU A 32 -14.72 -27.06 11.21
C LEU A 32 -14.03 -27.27 12.56
N SER A 33 -13.88 -26.22 13.36
CA SER A 33 -13.32 -26.34 14.71
C SER A 33 -14.20 -27.19 15.63
N HIS A 34 -15.53 -27.07 15.53
CA HIS A 34 -16.44 -27.91 16.31
C HIS A 34 -16.34 -29.39 15.90
N LEU A 35 -16.28 -29.67 14.60
CA LEU A 35 -16.10 -31.05 14.10
C LEU A 35 -14.77 -31.70 14.52
N HIS A 36 -13.77 -30.90 14.89
CA HIS A 36 -12.45 -31.37 15.36
C HIS A 36 -12.40 -31.74 16.84
N HIS A 37 -13.28 -31.20 17.68
CA HIS A 37 -13.28 -31.47 19.13
C HIS A 37 -14.25 -32.63 19.42
N THR A 38 -13.70 -33.82 19.65
CA THR A 38 -14.48 -35.01 20.04
C THR A 38 -14.55 -35.25 21.54
N ASP A 39 -13.71 -34.61 22.34
CA ASP A 39 -13.59 -34.89 23.78
C ASP A 39 -13.59 -33.60 24.63
N GLY A 40 -14.72 -33.31 25.27
CA GLY A 40 -14.85 -32.23 26.26
C GLY A 40 -16.21 -32.26 26.98
N PRO A 41 -16.27 -32.41 28.31
CA PRO A 41 -17.53 -32.48 29.05
C PRO A 41 -17.92 -31.07 29.51
N GLU A 42 -18.56 -30.29 28.64
CA GLU A 42 -19.50 -29.20 28.97
C GLU A 42 -20.01 -28.56 27.68
N LEU A 43 -21.22 -28.96 27.25
CA LEU A 43 -21.90 -28.41 26.08
C LEU A 43 -22.20 -26.92 26.30
N ASN A 44 -21.39 -26.05 25.71
CA ASN A 44 -21.71 -24.62 25.62
C ASN A 44 -22.86 -24.41 24.61
N ASP A 45 -23.68 -23.36 24.77
CA ASP A 45 -24.81 -23.03 23.86
C ASP A 45 -24.38 -22.95 22.38
N TYR A 46 -23.10 -22.62 22.14
CA TYR A 46 -22.49 -22.58 20.81
C TYR A 46 -22.27 -23.96 20.18
N GLU A 47 -21.98 -25.01 20.95
CA GLU A 47 -21.80 -26.37 20.41
C GLU A 47 -23.12 -26.94 19.90
N VAL A 48 -24.19 -26.76 20.67
CA VAL A 48 -25.55 -27.15 20.27
C VAL A 48 -25.96 -26.46 18.97
N LEU A 49 -25.60 -25.18 18.81
CA LEU A 49 -25.87 -24.39 17.61
C LEU A 49 -25.15 -24.94 16.37
N TYR A 50 -23.86 -25.27 16.46
CA TYR A 50 -23.10 -25.81 15.33
C TYR A 50 -23.53 -27.23 14.97
N GLU A 51 -23.89 -28.02 15.96
CA GLU A 51 -24.39 -29.37 15.75
C GLU A 51 -25.77 -29.36 15.06
N GLU A 52 -26.66 -28.45 15.47
CA GLU A 52 -27.95 -28.24 14.79
C GLU A 52 -27.75 -27.77 13.35
N LEU A 53 -26.80 -26.87 13.11
CA LEU A 53 -26.43 -26.41 11.77
C LEU A 53 -25.93 -27.57 10.90
N CYS A 54 -25.01 -28.39 11.41
CA CYS A 54 -24.52 -29.58 10.72
C CYS A 54 -25.67 -30.54 10.39
N CYS A 55 -26.57 -30.79 11.35
CA CYS A 55 -27.72 -31.65 11.13
C CYS A 55 -28.63 -31.13 10.00
N LYS A 56 -28.94 -29.82 10.01
CA LYS A 56 -29.78 -29.21 8.98
C LYS A 56 -29.09 -29.17 7.61
N TYR A 57 -27.81 -28.82 7.57
CA TYR A 57 -27.06 -28.63 6.33
C TYR A 57 -26.76 -29.96 5.64
N PHE A 58 -26.34 -30.97 6.39
CA PHE A 58 -25.99 -32.30 5.86
C PHE A 58 -27.18 -33.25 5.77
N GLY A 59 -28.33 -32.89 6.36
CA GLY A 59 -29.51 -33.75 6.41
C GLY A 59 -29.28 -34.93 7.32
N LEU A 60 -28.86 -34.66 8.56
CA LEU A 60 -28.64 -35.65 9.61
C LEU A 60 -29.73 -35.53 10.67
N ARG A 61 -30.08 -36.66 11.29
CA ARG A 61 -30.92 -36.69 12.48
C ARG A 61 -30.26 -37.55 13.54
N LYS A 62 -30.04 -37.01 14.73
CA LYS A 62 -29.52 -37.78 15.86
C LYS A 62 -30.45 -38.96 16.17
N ASP A 63 -29.85 -40.13 16.38
CA ASP A 63 -30.55 -41.27 16.96
C ASP A 63 -30.38 -41.26 18.49
N GLY A 64 -31.42 -41.67 19.20
CA GLY A 64 -31.61 -41.36 20.63
C GLY A 64 -30.52 -41.83 21.59
N GLU A 65 -29.68 -42.81 21.24
CA GLU A 65 -28.53 -43.26 22.05
C GLU A 65 -27.36 -43.76 21.17
N ASP A 66 -26.15 -43.46 21.64
CA ASP A 66 -24.83 -43.84 21.11
C ASP A 66 -24.49 -43.42 19.68
N GLY A 67 -23.83 -42.26 19.60
CA GLY A 67 -22.73 -42.05 18.65
C GLY A 67 -23.08 -42.17 17.17
N ARG A 68 -24.36 -42.07 16.77
CA ARG A 68 -24.82 -42.36 15.41
C ARG A 68 -25.82 -41.33 14.88
N TYR A 69 -25.72 -41.09 13.58
CA TYR A 69 -26.59 -40.19 12.82
C TYR A 69 -27.39 -40.96 11.77
N VAL A 70 -28.69 -40.68 11.69
CA VAL A 70 -29.50 -41.02 10.52
C VAL A 70 -29.14 -40.10 9.37
N VAL A 71 -28.72 -40.66 8.25
CA VAL A 71 -28.51 -39.95 7.00
C VAL A 71 -29.82 -39.93 6.21
N LEU A 72 -30.37 -38.74 5.96
CA LEU A 72 -31.66 -38.59 5.26
C LEU A 72 -31.56 -38.76 3.74
N ASN A 73 -30.38 -38.54 3.15
CA ASN A 73 -30.14 -38.71 1.71
C ASN A 73 -28.77 -39.34 1.45
N MET A 74 -28.74 -40.62 1.12
CA MET A 74 -27.50 -41.37 0.83
C MET A 74 -26.78 -40.87 -0.42
N ASN A 75 -27.48 -40.16 -1.31
CA ASN A 75 -26.93 -39.64 -2.56
C ASN A 75 -26.33 -38.23 -2.43
N SER A 76 -26.22 -37.68 -1.22
CA SER A 76 -25.65 -36.36 -1.00
C SER A 76 -24.17 -36.27 -1.42
N SER A 77 -23.75 -35.10 -1.91
CA SER A 77 -22.38 -34.85 -2.36
C SER A 77 -21.36 -34.80 -1.23
N TRP A 78 -21.79 -34.58 0.01
CA TRP A 78 -20.92 -34.55 1.18
C TRP A 78 -20.51 -35.94 1.67
N LEU A 79 -21.27 -36.97 1.30
CA LEU A 79 -20.97 -38.37 1.62
C LEU A 79 -19.89 -38.91 0.68
N SER A 80 -18.66 -38.97 1.19
CA SER A 80 -17.51 -39.54 0.50
C SER A 80 -17.73 -41.03 0.20
N ASN A 81 -16.97 -41.60 -0.74
CA ASN A 81 -17.04 -43.03 -1.04
C ASN A 81 -16.74 -43.90 0.19
N ALA A 82 -15.79 -43.46 1.04
CA ALA A 82 -15.51 -44.12 2.30
C ALA A 82 -16.71 -44.07 3.25
N GLY A 83 -17.33 -42.88 3.41
CA GLY A 83 -18.54 -42.72 4.22
C GLY A 83 -19.71 -43.55 3.72
N ARG A 84 -19.92 -43.63 2.40
CA ARG A 84 -20.96 -44.48 1.79
C ARG A 84 -20.72 -45.96 2.04
N ASN A 85 -19.48 -46.41 1.99
CA ASN A 85 -19.12 -47.80 2.30
C ASN A 85 -19.24 -48.12 3.80
N SER A 86 -19.22 -47.10 4.66
CA SER A 86 -19.42 -47.22 6.11
C SER A 86 -20.87 -47.07 6.56
N LEU A 87 -21.82 -46.83 5.65
CA LEU A 87 -23.24 -46.74 5.98
C LEU A 87 -23.76 -48.11 6.44
N GLN A 88 -24.40 -48.13 7.59
CA GLN A 88 -25.19 -49.28 8.03
C GLN A 88 -26.63 -49.08 7.59
N GLN A 89 -27.25 -50.11 7.02
CA GLN A 89 -28.62 -50.05 6.53
C GLN A 89 -29.52 -50.91 7.43
N ASP A 90 -30.56 -50.27 7.98
CA ASP A 90 -31.66 -50.97 8.65
C ASP A 90 -32.97 -50.59 7.95
N GLY A 91 -33.48 -51.51 7.11
CA GLY A 91 -34.60 -51.25 6.23
C GLY A 91 -34.37 -50.03 5.33
N ASN A 92 -35.19 -48.99 5.51
CA ASN A 92 -35.10 -47.73 4.77
C ASN A 92 -34.19 -46.68 5.45
N ARG A 93 -33.51 -47.00 6.56
CA ARG A 93 -32.69 -46.04 7.33
C ARG A 93 -31.19 -46.27 7.09
N CYS A 94 -30.57 -45.21 6.57
CA CYS A 94 -29.16 -44.82 6.58
C CYS A 94 -28.56 -44.51 7.95
N TRP A 95 -27.62 -45.28 8.50
CA TRP A 95 -26.87 -44.86 9.71
C TRP A 95 -25.39 -44.66 9.42
N LEU A 96 -24.82 -43.63 10.04
CA LEU A 96 -23.38 -43.37 10.02
C LEU A 96 -22.90 -43.06 11.44
N ASP A 97 -21.78 -43.66 11.81
CA ASP A 97 -21.07 -43.36 13.06
C ASP A 97 -20.66 -41.88 13.13
N VAL A 98 -20.70 -41.27 14.31
CA VAL A 98 -20.38 -39.85 14.55
C VAL A 98 -18.99 -39.50 14.03
N LEU A 99 -17.97 -40.35 14.23
CA LEU A 99 -16.61 -40.08 13.75
C LEU A 99 -16.56 -40.09 12.22
N GLN A 100 -17.24 -41.06 11.58
CA GLN A 100 -17.34 -41.12 10.12
C GLN A 100 -18.15 -39.95 9.54
N CYS A 101 -19.18 -39.51 10.26
CA CYS A 101 -19.99 -38.37 9.90
C CYS A 101 -19.18 -37.07 9.97
N HIS A 102 -18.47 -36.84 11.08
CA HIS A 102 -17.60 -35.68 11.26
C HIS A 102 -16.50 -35.66 10.21
N SER A 103 -15.84 -36.79 9.96
CA SER A 103 -14.80 -36.93 8.93
C SER A 103 -15.32 -36.59 7.53
N CYS A 104 -16.50 -37.10 7.14
CA CYS A 104 -17.11 -36.78 5.85
C CYS A 104 -17.52 -35.30 5.73
N ALA A 105 -18.17 -34.76 6.77
CA ALA A 105 -18.57 -33.36 6.83
C ALA A 105 -17.35 -32.43 6.75
N GLN A 106 -16.30 -32.74 7.50
CA GLN A 106 -15.04 -32.00 7.50
C GLN A 106 -14.39 -32.01 6.11
N SER A 107 -14.23 -33.19 5.50
CA SER A 107 -13.67 -33.30 4.15
C SER A 107 -14.48 -32.51 3.12
N PHE A 108 -15.82 -32.54 3.23
CA PHE A 108 -16.69 -31.76 2.35
C PHE A 108 -16.51 -30.25 2.56
N LEU A 109 -16.57 -29.75 3.80
CA LEU A 109 -16.43 -28.33 4.10
C LEU A 109 -15.06 -27.79 3.71
N MET A 110 -14.00 -28.57 3.89
CA MET A 110 -12.65 -28.23 3.42
C MET A 110 -12.58 -28.11 1.89
N ASN A 111 -13.23 -29.03 1.16
CA ASN A 111 -13.34 -28.94 -0.30
C ASN A 111 -14.16 -27.72 -0.74
N GLU A 112 -15.28 -27.44 -0.08
CA GLU A 112 -16.11 -26.25 -0.37
C GLU A 112 -15.38 -24.95 -0.08
N LEU A 113 -14.69 -24.86 1.08
CA LEU A 113 -13.84 -23.72 1.43
C LEU A 113 -12.82 -23.44 0.33
N SER A 114 -12.14 -24.48 -0.14
CA SER A 114 -11.19 -24.35 -1.25
C SER A 114 -11.87 -23.96 -2.57
N SER A 115 -13.00 -24.59 -2.92
CA SER A 115 -13.69 -24.38 -4.21
C SER A 115 -14.28 -22.97 -4.32
N VAL A 116 -14.98 -22.52 -3.28
CA VAL A 116 -15.60 -21.20 -3.22
C VAL A 116 -14.50 -20.13 -3.17
N GLY A 117 -13.44 -20.36 -2.38
CA GLY A 117 -12.29 -19.45 -2.32
C GLY A 117 -11.62 -19.26 -3.68
N LEU A 118 -11.36 -20.35 -4.41
CA LEU A 118 -10.83 -20.29 -5.77
C LEU A 118 -11.78 -19.58 -6.75
N SER A 119 -13.10 -19.76 -6.59
CA SER A 119 -14.10 -19.08 -7.41
C SER A 119 -14.11 -17.57 -7.16
N VAL A 120 -14.01 -17.14 -5.90
CA VAL A 120 -13.89 -15.73 -5.52
C VAL A 120 -12.60 -15.14 -6.09
N LEU A 121 -11.47 -15.82 -5.92
CA LEU A 121 -10.18 -15.40 -6.49
C LEU A 121 -10.25 -15.20 -8.00
N LYS A 122 -10.85 -16.16 -8.73
CA LYS A 122 -11.01 -16.07 -10.18
C LYS A 122 -11.87 -14.87 -10.60
N LYS A 123 -12.92 -14.54 -9.85
CA LYS A 123 -13.74 -13.33 -10.12
C LYS A 123 -12.92 -12.07 -9.88
N LEU A 124 -12.21 -11.97 -8.78
CA LEU A 124 -11.39 -10.80 -8.46
C LEU A 124 -10.21 -10.61 -9.42
N GLU A 125 -9.61 -11.70 -9.89
CA GLU A 125 -8.55 -11.68 -10.91
C GLU A 125 -9.01 -10.95 -12.18
N THR A 126 -10.23 -11.22 -12.67
CA THR A 126 -10.74 -10.56 -13.88
C THR A 126 -10.81 -9.03 -13.75
N ILE A 127 -10.97 -8.52 -12.52
CA ILE A 127 -11.04 -7.08 -12.22
C ILE A 127 -9.64 -6.48 -12.23
N VAL A 128 -8.67 -7.16 -11.62
CA VAL A 128 -7.27 -6.67 -11.53
C VAL A 128 -6.55 -6.73 -12.88
N GLN A 129 -6.97 -7.62 -13.78
CA GLN A 129 -6.46 -7.70 -15.15
C GLN A 129 -6.91 -6.54 -16.06
N ILE A 130 -7.91 -5.75 -15.66
CA ILE A 130 -8.36 -4.57 -16.42
C ILE A 130 -7.24 -3.52 -16.43
N TYR A 131 -7.08 -2.81 -17.55
CA TYR A 131 -6.10 -1.74 -17.67
C TYR A 131 -6.37 -0.64 -16.63
N PRO A 132 -5.36 -0.23 -15.85
CA PRO A 132 -5.57 0.74 -14.79
C PRO A 132 -5.89 2.12 -15.37
N ASN A 133 -7.06 2.65 -15.03
CA ASN A 133 -7.30 4.09 -15.09
C ASN A 133 -6.68 4.72 -13.84
N PRO A 134 -5.93 5.85 -13.92
CA PRO A 134 -5.45 6.59 -12.76
C PRO A 134 -6.49 6.70 -11.63
N ALA A 135 -7.74 7.05 -11.98
CA ALA A 135 -8.85 7.20 -11.04
C ALA A 135 -9.24 5.90 -10.29
N SER A 136 -8.93 4.72 -10.84
CA SER A 136 -9.24 3.42 -10.22
C SER A 136 -8.01 2.72 -9.64
N SER A 137 -6.81 3.30 -9.75
CA SER A 137 -5.55 2.62 -9.36
C SER A 137 -5.58 2.20 -7.89
N TYR A 138 -6.12 3.04 -7.01
CA TYR A 138 -6.25 2.70 -5.59
C TYR A 138 -7.16 1.48 -5.35
N ALA A 139 -8.33 1.45 -5.99
CA ALA A 139 -9.27 0.34 -5.89
C ALA A 139 -8.65 -0.96 -6.44
N LEU A 140 -7.83 -0.88 -7.48
CA LEU A 140 -7.11 -2.02 -8.04
C LEU A 140 -6.00 -2.52 -7.10
N VAL A 141 -5.27 -1.62 -6.42
CA VAL A 141 -4.30 -2.04 -5.38
C VAL A 141 -5.04 -2.76 -4.25
N ARG A 142 -6.12 -2.17 -3.74
CA ARG A 142 -6.97 -2.79 -2.70
C ARG A 142 -7.46 -4.18 -3.12
N THR A 143 -7.94 -4.31 -4.35
CA THR A 143 -8.40 -5.60 -4.89
C THR A 143 -7.25 -6.62 -4.98
N THR A 144 -6.05 -6.17 -5.38
CA THR A 144 -4.84 -7.01 -5.41
C THR A 144 -4.50 -7.53 -4.01
N LEU A 145 -4.60 -6.69 -2.98
CA LEU A 145 -4.38 -7.11 -1.60
C LEU A 145 -5.43 -8.13 -1.14
N ILE A 146 -6.72 -7.91 -1.43
CA ILE A 146 -7.79 -8.86 -1.11
C ILE A 146 -7.50 -10.24 -1.75
N ILE A 147 -7.09 -10.27 -3.02
CA ILE A 147 -6.72 -11.54 -3.68
C ILE A 147 -5.59 -12.22 -2.91
N LYS A 148 -4.55 -11.48 -2.52
CA LYS A 148 -3.44 -12.04 -1.74
C LYS A 148 -3.86 -12.53 -0.36
N GLU A 149 -4.73 -11.81 0.35
CA GLU A 149 -5.24 -12.23 1.67
C GLU A 149 -6.02 -13.55 1.56
N ILE A 150 -6.90 -13.68 0.57
CA ILE A 150 -7.66 -14.91 0.33
C ILE A 150 -6.72 -16.04 -0.10
N ALA A 151 -5.74 -15.76 -0.97
CA ALA A 151 -4.79 -16.77 -1.41
C ALA A 151 -3.92 -17.29 -0.26
N ASN A 152 -3.39 -16.38 0.58
CA ASN A 152 -2.61 -16.75 1.77
C ASN A 152 -3.41 -17.64 2.71
N PHE A 153 -4.68 -17.28 2.99
CA PHE A 153 -5.56 -18.11 3.83
C PHE A 153 -5.75 -19.53 3.25
N LEU A 154 -5.93 -19.65 1.93
CA LEU A 154 -6.07 -20.97 1.28
C LEU A 154 -4.76 -21.74 1.18
N GLU A 155 -3.61 -21.10 1.43
CA GLU A 155 -2.29 -21.73 1.51
C GLU A 155 -1.90 -22.14 2.94
N GLU A 156 -2.64 -21.69 3.97
CA GLU A 156 -2.42 -22.09 5.36
C GLU A 156 -2.48 -23.62 5.50
N PRO A 157 -1.51 -24.26 6.18
CA PRO A 157 -1.43 -25.72 6.27
C PRO A 157 -2.74 -26.38 6.71
N GLU A 158 -3.46 -25.74 7.63
CA GLU A 158 -4.74 -26.17 8.19
C GLU A 158 -5.87 -26.19 7.15
N PHE A 159 -5.81 -25.33 6.12
CA PHE A 159 -6.86 -25.13 5.12
C PHE A 159 -6.43 -25.50 3.70
N SER A 160 -5.15 -25.85 3.52
CA SER A 160 -4.56 -26.09 2.21
C SER A 160 -5.04 -27.40 1.58
N MET A 161 -5.31 -27.35 0.28
CA MET A 161 -5.68 -28.53 -0.51
C MET A 161 -4.60 -28.81 -1.58
N PRO A 162 -4.12 -30.06 -1.74
CA PRO A 162 -3.06 -30.37 -2.72
C PRO A 162 -3.39 -29.99 -4.16
N LYS A 163 -4.68 -30.01 -4.52
CA LYS A 163 -5.17 -29.66 -5.86
C LYS A 163 -5.25 -28.15 -6.10
N SER A 164 -5.30 -27.32 -5.05
CA SER A 164 -5.41 -25.85 -5.16
C SER A 164 -4.04 -25.16 -5.24
N THR A 165 -2.98 -25.79 -4.73
CA THR A 165 -1.65 -25.18 -4.54
C THR A 165 -1.05 -24.61 -5.83
N MET A 166 -1.20 -25.31 -6.96
CA MET A 166 -0.69 -24.83 -8.25
C MET A 166 -1.43 -23.58 -8.76
N LYS A 167 -2.75 -23.49 -8.52
CA LYS A 167 -3.57 -22.32 -8.88
C LYS A 167 -3.29 -21.13 -7.96
N LEU A 168 -3.05 -21.38 -6.67
CA LEU A 168 -2.73 -20.33 -5.70
C LEU A 168 -1.41 -19.63 -6.05
N ARG A 169 -0.41 -20.38 -6.53
CA ARG A 169 0.84 -19.81 -7.05
C ARG A 169 0.64 -18.83 -8.21
N SER A 170 -0.29 -19.09 -9.13
CA SER A 170 -0.55 -18.15 -10.23
C SER A 170 -1.20 -16.85 -9.75
N PHE A 171 -2.09 -16.92 -8.74
CA PHE A 171 -2.63 -15.71 -8.12
C PHE A 171 -1.56 -14.91 -7.37
N SER A 172 -0.69 -15.59 -6.62
CA SER A 172 0.43 -14.94 -5.92
C SER A 172 1.36 -14.21 -6.89
N ALA A 173 1.73 -14.83 -8.02
CA ALA A 173 2.55 -14.19 -9.04
C ALA A 173 1.85 -12.98 -9.71
N LEU A 174 0.54 -13.09 -9.97
CA LEU A 174 -0.25 -11.96 -10.47
C LEU A 174 -0.25 -10.80 -9.47
N CYS A 175 -0.53 -11.08 -8.20
CA CYS A 175 -0.58 -10.06 -7.16
C CYS A 175 0.75 -9.36 -6.97
N GLU A 176 1.85 -10.10 -6.96
CA GLU A 176 3.19 -9.55 -6.86
C GLU A 176 3.44 -8.51 -7.96
N ARG A 177 3.26 -8.93 -9.21
CA ARG A 177 3.47 -8.06 -10.38
C ARG A 177 2.57 -6.82 -10.31
N ARG A 178 1.27 -7.01 -10.09
CA ARG A 178 0.29 -5.93 -10.12
C ARG A 178 0.44 -4.97 -8.96
N PHE A 179 0.85 -5.45 -7.78
CA PHE A 179 1.12 -4.60 -6.63
C PHE A 179 2.21 -3.56 -6.94
N PHE A 180 3.36 -3.99 -7.46
CA PHE A 180 4.44 -3.06 -7.82
C PHE A 180 4.09 -2.17 -9.03
N GLU A 181 3.29 -2.63 -9.98
CA GLU A 181 2.81 -1.76 -11.07
C GLU A 181 1.86 -0.66 -10.56
N LEU A 182 0.91 -1.02 -9.70
CA LEU A 182 -0.19 -0.14 -9.29
C LEU A 182 0.22 0.80 -8.14
N VAL A 183 1.01 0.35 -7.16
CA VAL A 183 1.45 1.19 -6.03
C VAL A 183 2.22 2.42 -6.51
N PHE A 184 3.11 2.23 -7.50
CA PHE A 184 3.88 3.34 -8.08
C PHE A 184 3.04 4.24 -9.02
N LEU A 185 1.87 3.77 -9.50
CA LEU A 185 0.89 4.62 -10.18
C LEU A 185 0.14 5.50 -9.18
N VAL A 186 -0.41 4.90 -8.10
CA VAL A 186 -1.12 5.64 -7.04
C VAL A 186 -0.22 6.70 -6.40
N TRP A 187 1.08 6.41 -6.29
CA TRP A 187 2.06 7.36 -5.78
C TRP A 187 2.15 8.66 -6.60
N ARG A 188 2.00 8.57 -7.92
CA ARG A 188 2.09 9.72 -8.81
C ARG A 188 0.93 10.69 -8.62
N ASP A 189 -0.26 10.16 -8.34
CA ASP A 189 -1.50 10.95 -8.31
C ASP A 189 -1.67 11.75 -7.01
N GLY A 190 -0.68 11.74 -6.10
CA GLY A 190 -0.71 12.50 -4.85
C GLY A 190 -1.67 11.94 -3.80
N ALA A 191 -2.23 10.74 -4.03
CA ALA A 191 -3.13 10.03 -3.11
C ALA A 191 -2.37 9.36 -1.94
N THR A 192 -1.39 10.04 -1.36
CA THR A 192 -0.34 9.45 -0.51
C THR A 192 -0.88 8.88 0.83
N ARG A 193 -1.93 9.49 1.42
CA ARG A 193 -2.57 8.95 2.65
C ARG A 193 -3.18 7.56 2.42
N SER A 194 -3.68 7.33 1.21
CA SER A 194 -4.29 6.06 0.83
C SER A 194 -3.24 4.95 0.72
N LEU A 195 -2.01 5.29 0.31
CA LEU A 195 -0.86 4.39 0.21
C LEU A 195 -0.35 3.90 1.57
N LEU A 196 -0.37 4.74 2.60
CA LEU A 196 0.02 4.29 3.94
C LEU A 196 -0.90 3.19 4.47
N ARG A 197 -2.21 3.36 4.29
CA ARG A 197 -3.20 2.32 4.64
C ARG A 197 -2.97 1.01 3.85
N ILE A 198 -2.48 1.11 2.61
CA ILE A 198 -2.09 -0.07 1.81
C ILE A 198 -0.90 -0.77 2.48
N LEU A 199 0.15 -0.03 2.85
CA LEU A 199 1.38 -0.60 3.44
C LEU A 199 1.19 -1.20 4.84
N ASP A 200 0.10 -0.85 5.53
CA ASP A 200 -0.26 -1.44 6.82
C ASP A 200 -0.81 -2.87 6.72
N SER A 201 -1.41 -3.23 5.58
CA SER A 201 -1.96 -4.58 5.40
C SER A 201 -0.86 -5.65 5.50
N PRO A 202 -1.08 -6.73 6.26
CA PRO A 202 -0.19 -7.90 6.26
C PRO A 202 0.08 -8.46 4.86
N ALA A 203 -0.91 -8.40 3.96
CA ALA A 203 -0.73 -8.87 2.60
C ALA A 203 0.27 -8.04 1.78
N SER A 204 0.32 -6.72 1.98
CA SER A 204 1.35 -5.87 1.37
C SER A 204 2.75 -6.29 1.81
N TYR A 205 2.89 -6.59 3.10
CA TYR A 205 4.15 -7.07 3.66
C TYR A 205 4.56 -8.42 3.06
N CYS A 206 3.62 -9.38 2.98
CA CYS A 206 3.85 -10.66 2.32
C CYS A 206 4.26 -10.47 0.85
N LEU A 207 3.63 -9.57 0.11
CA LEU A 207 3.97 -9.31 -1.30
C LEU A 207 5.39 -8.76 -1.46
N ILE A 208 5.82 -7.86 -0.58
CA ILE A 208 7.20 -7.34 -0.58
C ILE A 208 8.21 -8.45 -0.25
N ALA A 209 7.89 -9.32 0.71
CA ALA A 209 8.76 -10.43 1.08
C ALA A 209 8.84 -11.47 -0.05
N ASP A 210 7.70 -11.86 -0.61
CA ASP A 210 7.59 -12.88 -1.65
C ASP A 210 8.29 -12.46 -2.94
N SER A 211 8.25 -11.17 -3.27
CA SER A 211 8.86 -10.65 -4.48
C SER A 211 10.38 -10.70 -4.51
N LEU A 212 11.04 -10.78 -3.35
CA LEU A 212 12.51 -10.80 -3.27
C LEU A 212 13.09 -12.00 -4.04
N GLY A 213 12.44 -13.16 -3.96
CA GLY A 213 12.92 -14.38 -4.61
C GLY A 213 12.64 -14.44 -6.12
N ALA A 214 11.66 -13.68 -6.60
CA ALA A 214 11.24 -13.69 -8.01
C ALA A 214 12.03 -12.72 -8.90
N ASN A 215 12.69 -11.71 -8.30
CA ASN A 215 13.32 -10.60 -9.03
C ASN A 215 14.85 -10.65 -8.93
N LEU A 216 15.44 -11.80 -9.30
CA LEU A 216 16.87 -12.05 -9.23
C LEU A 216 17.55 -11.89 -10.59
N ARG A 217 18.77 -11.35 -10.59
CA ARG A 217 19.62 -11.25 -11.78
C ARG A 217 20.12 -12.63 -12.19
N PRO A 218 20.08 -12.98 -13.50
CA PRO A 218 20.55 -14.29 -13.97
C PRO A 218 22.01 -14.57 -13.64
N ARG A 219 22.86 -13.53 -13.61
CA ARG A 219 24.32 -13.66 -13.52
C ARG A 219 24.82 -14.09 -12.14
N ASN A 220 24.28 -13.49 -11.08
CA ASN A 220 24.78 -13.66 -9.71
C ASN A 220 23.68 -13.99 -8.70
N LYS A 221 22.42 -14.16 -9.16
CA LYS A 221 21.25 -14.40 -8.30
C LYS A 221 21.02 -13.34 -7.22
N ASN A 222 21.62 -12.15 -7.37
CA ASN A 222 21.32 -11.01 -6.52
C ASN A 222 20.07 -10.29 -7.02
N LEU A 223 19.39 -9.53 -6.16
CA LEU A 223 18.26 -8.69 -6.55
C LEU A 223 18.59 -7.81 -7.75
N THR A 224 17.62 -7.62 -8.65
CA THR A 224 17.72 -6.61 -9.70
C THR A 224 17.72 -5.22 -9.09
N TYR A 225 18.44 -4.28 -9.71
CA TYR A 225 18.50 -2.92 -9.21
C TYR A 225 17.11 -2.26 -9.21
N GLY A 226 16.31 -2.51 -10.25
CA GLY A 226 14.95 -1.98 -10.32
C GLY A 226 14.08 -2.43 -9.16
N HIS A 227 14.08 -3.73 -8.85
CA HIS A 227 13.32 -4.26 -7.71
C HIS A 227 13.87 -3.74 -6.38
N LEU A 228 15.19 -3.65 -6.24
CA LEU A 228 15.86 -3.08 -5.08
C LEU A 228 15.41 -1.64 -4.81
N GLY A 229 15.36 -0.79 -5.84
CA GLY A 229 14.88 0.59 -5.73
C GLY A 229 13.41 0.64 -5.29
N ARG A 230 12.54 -0.15 -5.93
CA ARG A 230 11.11 -0.20 -5.60
C ARG A 230 10.88 -0.66 -4.15
N THR A 231 11.52 -1.74 -3.74
CA THR A 231 11.42 -2.28 -2.38
C THR A 231 11.96 -1.28 -1.35
N THR A 232 13.07 -0.59 -1.64
CA THR A 232 13.60 0.46 -0.75
C THR A 232 12.58 1.57 -0.50
N VAL A 233 11.93 2.07 -1.56
CA VAL A 233 10.90 3.11 -1.42
C VAL A 233 9.78 2.64 -0.48
N LEU A 234 9.28 1.41 -0.67
CA LEU A 234 8.19 0.87 0.15
C LEU A 234 8.59 0.69 1.61
N LEU A 235 9.79 0.16 1.87
CA LEU A 235 10.29 -0.07 3.23
C LEU A 235 10.52 1.24 3.99
N LEU A 236 11.07 2.26 3.31
CA LEU A 236 11.22 3.59 3.90
C LEU A 236 9.86 4.19 4.31
N HIS A 237 8.82 4.05 3.48
CA HIS A 237 7.51 4.62 3.78
C HIS A 237 6.74 3.84 4.83
N ALA A 238 6.87 2.52 4.83
CA ALA A 238 6.26 1.68 5.85
C ALA A 238 6.95 1.82 7.21
N ALA A 239 8.24 2.17 7.24
CA ALA A 239 9.12 2.05 8.42
C ALA A 239 9.03 0.65 9.05
N ARG A 240 8.93 -0.37 8.21
CA ARG A 240 8.79 -1.77 8.61
C ARG A 240 9.89 -2.61 7.99
N LEU A 241 10.70 -3.21 8.84
CA LEU A 241 11.77 -4.12 8.46
C LEU A 241 12.02 -5.03 9.66
N ASP A 242 11.37 -6.19 9.72
CA ASP A 242 11.61 -7.15 10.80
C ASP A 242 12.82 -8.04 10.51
N ASP A 243 13.18 -8.88 11.49
CA ASP A 243 14.35 -9.76 11.40
C ASP A 243 14.21 -10.79 10.28
N ALA A 244 13.00 -11.27 10.01
CA ALA A 244 12.76 -12.25 8.94
C ALA A 244 12.99 -11.62 7.55
N LEU A 245 12.48 -10.40 7.33
CA LEU A 245 12.61 -9.72 6.05
C LEU A 245 14.03 -9.19 5.83
N ILE A 246 14.70 -8.65 6.85
CA ILE A 246 16.11 -8.25 6.68
C ILE A 246 16.99 -9.46 6.36
N SER A 247 16.79 -10.60 7.04
CA SER A 247 17.53 -11.83 6.74
C SER A 247 17.27 -12.31 5.31
N ARG A 248 16.00 -12.31 4.87
CA ARG A 248 15.63 -12.68 3.50
C ARG A 248 16.21 -11.72 2.45
N LEU A 249 16.21 -10.43 2.73
CA LEU A 249 16.75 -9.41 1.84
C LEU A 249 18.27 -9.54 1.72
N LEU A 250 18.98 -9.71 2.84
CA LEU A 250 20.43 -9.90 2.86
C LEU A 250 20.87 -11.19 2.16
N GLN A 251 20.03 -12.23 2.14
CA GLN A 251 20.30 -13.47 1.40
C GLN A 251 20.42 -13.24 -0.12
N TYR A 252 19.72 -12.24 -0.67
CA TYR A 252 19.74 -11.91 -2.10
C TYR A 252 20.59 -10.67 -2.42
N LEU A 253 21.37 -10.21 -1.45
CA LEU A 253 22.37 -9.18 -1.64
C LEU A 253 23.76 -9.78 -1.43
N ASP A 254 24.74 -9.18 -2.07
CA ASP A 254 26.13 -9.43 -1.69
C ASP A 254 26.39 -8.80 -0.32
N ASN A 255 26.93 -9.58 0.62
CA ASN A 255 27.09 -9.17 2.02
C ASN A 255 27.90 -7.88 2.17
N ASP A 256 28.86 -7.66 1.29
CA ASP A 256 29.73 -6.49 1.31
C ASP A 256 29.22 -5.33 0.44
N SER A 257 28.07 -5.52 -0.24
CA SER A 257 27.46 -4.48 -1.05
C SER A 257 27.00 -3.28 -0.21
N ASP A 258 27.03 -2.10 -0.84
CA ASP A 258 26.57 -0.86 -0.20
C ASP A 258 25.09 -0.92 0.18
N TRP A 259 24.27 -1.62 -0.62
CA TRP A 259 22.86 -1.87 -0.30
C TRP A 259 22.69 -2.73 0.94
N ALA A 260 23.46 -3.81 1.08
CA ALA A 260 23.41 -4.63 2.29
C ALA A 260 23.80 -3.82 3.54
N LYS A 261 24.84 -2.98 3.43
CA LYS A 261 25.23 -2.05 4.51
C LYS A 261 24.11 -1.06 4.82
N PHE A 262 23.48 -0.46 3.81
CA PHE A 262 22.34 0.45 4.00
C PHE A 262 21.20 -0.22 4.76
N PHE A 263 20.73 -1.40 4.35
CA PHE A 263 19.61 -2.05 5.01
C PHE A 263 19.89 -2.44 6.46
N ARG A 264 21.13 -2.84 6.80
CA ARG A 264 21.52 -3.10 8.20
C ARG A 264 21.42 -1.84 9.05
N HIS A 265 21.88 -0.69 8.54
CA HIS A 265 21.80 0.57 9.26
C HIS A 265 20.37 1.12 9.32
N LEU A 266 19.55 0.88 8.27
CA LEU A 266 18.13 1.18 8.31
C LEU A 266 17.42 0.38 9.41
N LYS A 267 17.66 -0.94 9.48
CA LYS A 267 17.11 -1.80 10.54
C LYS A 267 17.50 -1.28 11.92
N ARG A 268 18.81 -1.06 12.14
CA ARG A 268 19.32 -0.56 13.42
C ARG A 268 18.70 0.78 13.80
N PHE A 269 18.59 1.70 12.86
CA PHE A 269 17.95 2.99 13.08
C PHE A 269 16.46 2.84 13.45
N LEU A 270 15.71 1.97 12.75
CA LEU A 270 14.30 1.74 13.06
C LEU A 270 14.10 1.08 14.43
N ASP A 271 15.01 0.21 14.86
CA ASP A 271 14.92 -0.47 16.16
C ASP A 271 15.29 0.44 17.34
N THR A 272 16.27 1.34 17.16
CA THR A 272 16.94 2.03 18.27
C THR A 272 16.88 3.55 18.21
N GLY A 273 16.57 4.13 17.04
CA GLY A 273 16.64 5.57 16.79
C GLY A 273 18.06 6.16 16.74
N VAL A 274 19.11 5.33 16.81
CA VAL A 274 20.52 5.78 16.81
C VAL A 274 21.22 5.62 15.46
N ASP A 275 22.46 6.09 15.35
CA ASP A 275 23.34 5.96 14.17
C ASP A 275 22.84 6.67 12.90
N ARG A 276 22.31 7.89 13.05
CA ARG A 276 21.76 8.68 11.94
C ARG A 276 22.81 8.98 10.87
N SER A 277 24.02 9.31 11.33
CA SER A 277 25.19 9.58 10.47
C SER A 277 25.50 8.39 9.55
N TYR A 278 25.49 7.17 10.09
CA TYR A 278 25.73 5.96 9.32
C TYR A 278 24.57 5.60 8.39
N LEU A 279 23.31 5.84 8.79
CA LEU A 279 22.17 5.66 7.91
C LEU A 279 22.32 6.52 6.65
N ILE A 280 22.55 7.83 6.82
CA ILE A 280 22.76 8.78 5.71
C ILE A 280 23.95 8.37 4.86
N LYS A 281 25.09 8.08 5.49
CA LYS A 281 26.32 7.70 4.80
C LYS A 281 26.10 6.48 3.91
N ASN A 282 25.55 5.40 4.44
CA ASN A 282 25.36 4.16 3.68
C ASN A 282 24.26 4.30 2.63
N PHE A 283 23.21 5.09 2.89
CA PHE A 283 22.19 5.37 1.89
C PHE A 283 22.78 6.14 0.70
N ARG A 284 23.57 7.18 0.97
CA ARG A 284 24.33 7.91 -0.05
C ARG A 284 25.23 6.98 -0.85
N THR A 285 26.04 6.16 -0.18
CA THR A 285 26.98 5.25 -0.86
C THR A 285 26.23 4.28 -1.78
N ALA A 286 25.11 3.69 -1.33
CA ALA A 286 24.31 2.77 -2.14
C ALA A 286 23.72 3.43 -3.39
N LEU A 287 23.21 4.67 -3.27
CA LEU A 287 22.73 5.43 -4.42
C LEU A 287 23.86 5.86 -5.36
N ASN A 288 25.03 6.20 -4.81
CA ASN A 288 26.20 6.60 -5.56
C ASN A 288 26.76 5.44 -6.40
N SER A 289 26.98 4.27 -5.79
CA SER A 289 27.48 3.10 -6.51
C SER A 289 26.50 2.62 -7.57
N THR A 290 25.19 2.70 -7.29
CA THR A 290 24.17 2.36 -8.29
C THR A 290 24.22 3.27 -9.52
N PHE A 291 24.57 4.55 -9.36
CA PHE A 291 24.59 5.51 -10.47
C PHE A 291 25.91 5.54 -11.24
N TYR A 292 27.06 5.48 -10.54
CA TYR A 292 28.38 5.61 -11.17
C TYR A 292 29.02 4.27 -11.55
N ASP A 293 28.80 3.21 -10.76
CA ASP A 293 29.52 1.95 -10.95
C ASP A 293 28.73 0.97 -11.84
N VAL A 294 27.42 1.15 -11.97
CA VAL A 294 26.55 0.26 -12.73
C VAL A 294 26.28 0.80 -14.13
N THR A 295 26.63 0.02 -15.15
CA THR A 295 26.24 0.33 -16.53
C THR A 295 24.76 -0.01 -16.75
N TRP A 296 23.86 0.91 -16.42
CA TRP A 296 22.41 0.72 -16.47
C TRP A 296 21.88 0.22 -17.83
N ARG A 297 22.57 0.51 -18.94
CA ARG A 297 22.22 0.03 -20.28
C ARG A 297 22.32 -1.50 -20.43
N ASN A 298 23.09 -2.18 -19.59
CA ASN A 298 23.24 -3.64 -19.63
C ASN A 298 22.28 -4.37 -18.69
N GLU A 299 21.64 -3.66 -17.77
CA GLU A 299 20.74 -4.27 -16.78
C GLU A 299 19.32 -4.42 -17.34
N LEU A 300 18.71 -5.60 -17.19
CA LEU A 300 17.34 -5.86 -17.66
C LEU A 300 16.29 -5.08 -16.85
N ASP A 301 16.43 -5.08 -15.52
CA ASP A 301 15.60 -4.33 -14.59
C ASP A 301 16.49 -3.40 -13.76
N TYR A 302 16.63 -2.16 -14.23
CA TYR A 302 17.36 -1.09 -13.55
C TYR A 302 16.40 -0.13 -12.83
N ILE A 303 16.89 0.63 -11.85
CA ILE A 303 16.07 1.63 -11.14
C ILE A 303 15.52 2.64 -12.14
N SER A 304 14.20 2.87 -12.11
CA SER A 304 13.59 3.89 -12.96
C SER A 304 14.00 5.30 -12.49
N PRO A 305 14.14 6.28 -13.41
CA PRO A 305 14.56 7.63 -13.05
C PRO A 305 13.68 8.26 -11.97
N ILE A 306 12.36 8.06 -12.05
CA ILE A 306 11.42 8.59 -11.05
C ILE A 306 11.63 7.98 -9.66
N CYS A 307 11.92 6.68 -9.59
CA CYS A 307 12.23 5.99 -8.35
C CYS A 307 13.57 6.46 -7.78
N TYR A 308 14.58 6.61 -8.63
CA TYR A 308 15.90 7.10 -8.22
C TYR A 308 15.83 8.52 -7.65
N VAL A 309 15.10 9.41 -8.31
CA VAL A 309 14.85 10.78 -7.82
C VAL A 309 14.10 10.77 -6.49
N GLY A 310 13.08 9.92 -6.32
CA GLY A 310 12.37 9.79 -5.05
C GLY A 310 13.28 9.33 -3.90
N LEU A 311 14.22 8.41 -4.16
CA LEU A 311 15.21 7.99 -3.17
C LEU A 311 16.22 9.09 -2.84
N MET A 312 16.68 9.85 -3.85
CA MET A 312 17.55 11.02 -3.62
C MET A 312 16.86 12.11 -2.81
N GLU A 313 15.58 12.38 -3.07
CA GLU A 313 14.76 13.32 -2.30
C GLU A 313 14.62 12.86 -0.85
N CYS A 314 14.39 11.56 -0.62
CA CYS A 314 14.38 11.00 0.72
C CYS A 314 15.73 11.17 1.42
N LEU A 315 16.84 10.83 0.77
CA LEU A 315 18.18 11.06 1.32
C LEU A 315 18.40 12.54 1.64
N GLY A 316 18.04 13.43 0.71
CA GLY A 316 18.18 14.87 0.87
C GLY A 316 17.37 15.41 2.04
N PHE A 317 16.14 14.92 2.23
CA PHE A 317 15.30 15.29 3.37
C PHE A 317 15.87 14.80 4.69
N LEU A 318 16.28 13.53 4.78
CA LEU A 318 16.90 12.95 5.98
C LEU A 318 18.17 13.73 6.35
N ALA A 319 19.06 13.96 5.39
CA ALA A 319 20.28 14.73 5.60
C ALA A 319 19.98 16.17 6.02
N SER A 320 19.08 16.85 5.31
CA SER A 320 18.78 18.26 5.60
C SER A 320 18.09 18.44 6.94
N SER A 321 17.26 17.49 7.41
CA SER A 321 16.45 17.63 8.64
C SER A 321 17.28 18.01 9.88
N TYR A 322 18.54 17.60 9.94
CA TYR A 322 19.47 18.01 10.99
C TYR A 322 19.74 19.54 11.00
N LEU A 323 19.74 20.18 9.84
CA LEU A 323 19.98 21.62 9.68
C LEU A 323 18.84 22.50 10.22
N LEU A 324 17.66 21.93 10.51
CA LEU A 324 16.55 22.67 11.12
C LEU A 324 16.91 23.30 12.46
N GLN A 325 17.88 22.72 13.19
CA GLN A 325 18.38 23.29 14.43
C GLN A 325 19.29 24.50 14.22
N LYS A 326 19.87 24.65 13.02
CA LYS A 326 20.92 25.63 12.70
C LYS A 326 20.45 26.73 11.73
N GLY A 327 19.32 26.56 11.06
CA GLY A 327 18.79 27.53 10.12
C GLY A 327 17.59 27.03 9.33
N CYS A 328 17.40 27.61 8.14
CA CYS A 328 16.26 27.32 7.29
C CYS A 328 16.58 26.33 6.16
N ILE A 329 15.65 25.41 5.93
CA ILE A 329 15.64 24.44 4.83
C ILE A 329 14.56 24.85 3.83
N TYR A 330 14.85 24.63 2.57
CA TYR A 330 13.96 24.90 1.46
C TYR A 330 13.52 23.60 0.79
N GLY A 331 12.26 23.55 0.38
CA GLY A 331 11.70 22.42 -0.37
C GLY A 331 10.44 22.83 -1.13
N THR A 332 9.71 21.85 -1.64
CA THR A 332 8.36 22.06 -2.16
C THR A 332 7.31 21.45 -1.24
N LYS A 333 6.07 21.91 -1.36
CA LYS A 333 4.91 21.38 -0.67
C LYS A 333 4.72 19.91 -1.01
N SER A 334 4.83 19.52 -2.29
CA SER A 334 4.76 18.12 -2.71
C SER A 334 5.82 17.24 -2.04
N LEU A 335 7.08 17.71 -1.97
CA LEU A 335 8.17 16.98 -1.30
C LEU A 335 7.89 16.83 0.19
N LEU A 336 7.52 17.91 0.87
CA LEU A 336 7.27 17.86 2.31
C LEU A 336 6.09 16.93 2.63
N LEU A 337 4.98 17.00 1.89
CA LEU A 337 3.86 16.07 2.06
C LEU A 337 4.31 14.62 1.90
N ASN A 338 5.09 14.31 0.87
CA ASN A 338 5.62 12.96 0.65
C ASN A 338 6.55 12.51 1.79
N MET A 339 7.39 13.40 2.32
CA MET A 339 8.29 13.09 3.43
C MET A 339 7.58 12.95 4.77
N LEU A 340 6.50 13.69 5.02
CA LEU A 340 5.67 13.54 6.22
C LEU A 340 4.83 12.27 6.18
N ASP A 341 4.41 11.84 4.99
CA ASP A 341 3.79 10.53 4.80
C ASP A 341 4.83 9.39 4.89
N CYS A 342 6.12 9.62 4.62
CA CYS A 342 7.19 8.65 4.85
C CYS A 342 7.47 8.44 6.35
N ARG A 343 7.09 7.28 6.91
CA ARG A 343 7.27 7.02 8.35
C ARG A 343 8.73 7.02 8.79
N THR A 344 9.66 6.53 7.97
CA THR A 344 11.10 6.57 8.32
C THR A 344 11.58 8.03 8.41
N SER A 345 11.16 8.88 7.47
CA SER A 345 11.47 10.31 7.49
C SER A 345 10.86 11.01 8.70
N LYS A 346 9.65 10.63 9.12
CA LYS A 346 9.02 11.13 10.35
C LYS A 346 9.82 10.75 11.60
N VAL A 347 10.12 9.47 11.79
CA VAL A 347 10.92 9.00 12.94
C VAL A 347 12.28 9.70 12.98
N TYR A 348 12.90 9.89 11.81
CA TYR A 348 14.15 10.61 11.68
C TYR A 348 14.00 12.09 12.04
N LEU A 349 13.00 12.79 11.51
CA LEU A 349 12.71 14.18 11.83
C LEU A 349 12.48 14.37 13.33
N ASP A 350 11.65 13.52 13.95
CA ASP A 350 11.37 13.54 15.39
C ASP A 350 12.67 13.41 16.19
N SER A 351 13.55 12.47 15.81
CA SER A 351 14.87 12.32 16.44
C SER A 351 15.77 13.56 16.31
N CYS A 352 15.61 14.34 15.24
CA CYS A 352 16.32 15.60 15.01
C CYS A 352 15.71 16.77 15.78
N LEU A 353 14.42 16.76 16.10
CA LEU A 353 13.77 17.85 16.84
C LEU A 353 13.95 17.73 18.36
N VAL A 354 14.28 16.53 18.88
CA VAL A 354 14.53 16.31 20.31
C VAL A 354 15.84 16.98 20.76
N SER A 355 15.73 17.94 21.68
CA SER A 355 16.84 18.79 22.15
C SER A 355 17.97 18.07 22.89
N ASN A 356 17.76 16.82 23.32
CA ASN A 356 18.73 16.01 24.08
C ASN A 356 19.28 14.81 23.28
N SER A 357 19.15 14.80 21.95
CA SER A 357 19.67 13.67 21.15
C SER A 357 21.20 13.61 21.27
N SER A 358 21.74 12.41 21.50
CA SER A 358 23.18 12.14 21.46
C SER A 358 23.81 12.79 20.21
N PRO A 359 24.89 13.58 20.35
CA PRO A 359 25.57 14.16 19.20
C PRO A 359 26.17 13.02 18.38
N ASP A 360 25.69 12.85 17.14
CA ASP A 360 26.40 12.09 16.11
C ASP A 360 27.55 12.99 15.62
N PRO A 361 28.82 12.74 15.99
CA PRO A 361 29.93 13.68 15.76
C PRO A 361 30.18 13.97 14.27
N ASP A 362 29.72 13.10 13.38
CA ASP A 362 29.94 13.19 11.92
C ASP A 362 28.72 13.70 11.14
N LEU A 363 27.62 14.04 11.81
CA LEU A 363 26.34 14.28 11.12
C LEU A 363 26.36 15.52 10.20
N GLU A 364 27.07 16.57 10.59
CA GLU A 364 27.23 17.78 9.79
C GLU A 364 28.01 17.52 8.49
N GLU A 365 29.14 16.80 8.60
CA GLU A 365 29.92 16.38 7.44
C GLU A 365 29.09 15.48 6.52
N MET A 366 28.40 14.48 7.08
CA MET A 366 27.58 13.56 6.30
C MET A 366 26.41 14.26 5.60
N THR A 367 25.85 15.29 6.24
CA THR A 367 24.81 16.13 5.64
C THR A 367 25.35 16.87 4.42
N PHE A 368 26.47 17.59 4.56
CA PHE A 368 27.08 18.33 3.46
C PHE A 368 27.51 17.41 2.30
N LEU A 369 28.17 16.29 2.60
CA LEU A 369 28.59 15.32 1.58
C LEU A 369 27.40 14.69 0.85
N SER A 370 26.26 14.49 1.52
CA SER A 370 25.02 14.01 0.89
C SER A 370 24.41 15.07 -0.01
N GLY A 371 24.38 16.34 0.43
CA GLY A 371 23.97 17.47 -0.42
C GLY A 371 24.86 17.58 -1.67
N ARG A 372 26.18 17.45 -1.52
CA ARG A 372 27.15 17.43 -2.63
C ARG A 372 26.88 16.31 -3.62
N PHE A 373 26.71 15.09 -3.13
CA PHE A 373 26.36 13.95 -3.98
C PHE A 373 25.08 14.20 -4.78
N ILE A 374 24.00 14.67 -4.15
CA ILE A 374 22.73 14.92 -4.84
C ILE A 374 22.90 16.02 -5.90
N PHE A 375 23.60 17.11 -5.56
CA PHE A 375 23.89 18.19 -6.51
C PHE A 375 24.66 17.70 -7.73
N ASP A 376 25.77 16.99 -7.52
CA ASP A 376 26.63 16.49 -8.60
C ASP A 376 25.88 15.52 -9.51
N THR A 377 25.11 14.60 -8.92
CA THR A 377 24.29 13.62 -9.65
C THR A 377 23.19 14.31 -10.47
N ILE A 378 22.43 15.25 -9.87
CA ILE A 378 21.39 15.98 -10.61
C ILE A 378 22.02 16.79 -11.74
N MET A 379 23.12 17.52 -11.48
CA MET A 379 23.81 18.30 -12.51
C MET A 379 24.33 17.42 -13.64
N SER A 380 24.86 16.24 -13.34
CA SER A 380 25.29 15.25 -14.35
C SER A 380 24.13 14.81 -15.26
N ILE A 381 22.99 14.44 -14.66
CA ILE A 381 21.78 14.03 -15.39
C ILE A 381 21.26 15.17 -16.26
N LEU A 382 21.16 16.38 -15.72
CA LEU A 382 20.59 17.53 -16.43
C LEU A 382 21.48 18.04 -17.57
N ARG A 383 22.82 17.95 -17.43
CA ARG A 383 23.75 18.25 -18.53
C ARG A 383 23.60 17.27 -19.69
N ASN A 384 23.28 16.02 -19.40
CA ASN A 384 23.07 14.97 -20.40
C ASN A 384 21.59 14.54 -20.48
N LYS A 385 20.70 15.51 -20.74
CA LYS A 385 19.25 15.28 -20.78
C LYS A 385 18.80 14.24 -21.81
N ASN A 386 19.62 13.93 -22.83
CA ASN A 386 19.33 12.86 -23.78
C ASN A 386 19.51 11.48 -23.15
N THR A 387 20.54 11.29 -22.32
CA THR A 387 20.72 10.04 -21.56
C THR A 387 19.56 9.81 -20.60
N LEU A 388 19.01 10.87 -20.00
CA LEU A 388 17.78 10.76 -19.19
C LEU A 388 16.59 10.28 -20.04
N ARG A 389 16.44 10.75 -21.28
CA ARG A 389 15.38 10.31 -22.19
C ARG A 389 15.52 8.82 -22.50
N ASP A 390 16.72 8.35 -22.83
CA ASP A 390 16.98 6.93 -23.07
C ASP A 390 16.70 6.09 -21.81
N TRP A 391 17.09 6.60 -20.63
CA TRP A 391 16.88 5.92 -19.36
C TRP A 391 15.38 5.79 -19.04
N VAL A 392 14.60 6.85 -19.25
CA VAL A 392 13.13 6.81 -19.14
C VAL A 392 12.57 5.79 -20.12
N GLN A 393 12.93 5.84 -21.40
CA GLN A 393 12.41 4.92 -22.42
C GLN A 393 12.70 3.45 -22.09
N LYS A 394 13.90 3.14 -21.62
CA LYS A 394 14.29 1.77 -21.28
C LYS A 394 13.54 1.22 -20.06
N THR A 395 13.37 2.05 -19.04
CA THR A 395 12.78 1.65 -17.75
C THR A 395 11.30 1.97 -17.63
N SER A 396 10.66 2.35 -18.75
CA SER A 396 9.28 2.86 -18.77
C SER A 396 8.31 1.85 -18.20
N THR A 397 7.86 2.12 -16.98
CA THR A 397 6.52 1.79 -16.50
C THR A 397 5.53 2.81 -17.09
N PRO A 398 4.21 2.53 -17.12
CA PRO A 398 3.20 3.48 -17.62
C PRO A 398 3.21 4.87 -16.95
N SER A 399 3.91 5.01 -15.81
CA SER A 399 3.96 6.20 -14.96
C SER A 399 5.13 7.16 -15.23
N CYS A 400 6.17 6.78 -15.99
CA CYS A 400 7.40 7.56 -16.08
C CYS A 400 7.42 8.49 -17.30
N SER A 401 7.19 9.80 -17.09
CA SER A 401 7.36 10.82 -18.14
C SER A 401 8.73 11.50 -18.04
N TYR A 402 9.41 11.64 -19.18
CA TYR A 402 10.67 12.37 -19.29
C TYR A 402 10.57 13.79 -18.74
N THR A 403 9.52 14.54 -19.13
CA THR A 403 9.35 15.93 -18.69
C THR A 403 9.04 16.02 -17.20
N ALA A 404 8.30 15.06 -16.65
CA ALA A 404 8.00 15.01 -15.22
C ALA A 404 9.27 14.76 -14.38
N VAL A 405 10.12 13.81 -14.80
CA VAL A 405 11.40 13.54 -14.12
C VAL A 405 12.34 14.74 -14.25
N LEU A 406 12.42 15.35 -15.44
CA LEU A 406 13.26 16.52 -15.68
C LEU A 406 12.85 17.71 -14.79
N LEU A 407 11.54 17.97 -14.69
CA LEU A 407 11.02 19.02 -13.82
C LEU A 407 11.34 18.73 -12.35
N ARG A 408 11.11 17.49 -11.90
CA ARG A 408 11.38 17.08 -10.51
C ARG A 408 12.87 17.25 -10.14
N LEU A 409 13.78 16.89 -11.04
CA LEU A 409 15.23 17.13 -10.85
C LEU A 409 15.55 18.61 -10.65
N VAL A 410 14.99 19.50 -11.47
CA VAL A 410 15.25 20.95 -11.40
C VAL A 410 14.63 21.56 -10.15
N VAL A 411 13.41 21.14 -9.81
CA VAL A 411 12.69 21.60 -8.61
C VAL A 411 13.32 21.08 -7.33
N THR A 412 14.05 19.96 -7.36
CA THR A 412 14.85 19.46 -6.23
C THR A 412 16.22 20.16 -6.14
N LEU A 413 16.84 20.49 -7.28
CA LEU A 413 18.16 21.12 -7.35
C LEU A 413 18.21 22.49 -6.66
N TYR A 414 17.28 23.38 -6.97
CA TYR A 414 17.37 24.76 -6.48
C TYR A 414 17.16 24.89 -4.97
N PRO A 415 16.13 24.27 -4.36
CA PRO A 415 15.99 24.24 -2.91
C PRO A 415 17.21 23.62 -2.22
N LEU A 416 17.82 22.57 -2.81
CA LEU A 416 19.04 21.97 -2.27
C LEU A 416 20.20 22.98 -2.18
N ILE A 417 20.44 23.75 -3.25
CA ILE A 417 21.46 24.83 -3.28
C ILE A 417 21.10 25.93 -2.27
N LEU A 418 19.81 26.25 -2.09
CA LEU A 418 19.37 27.24 -1.12
C LEU A 418 19.45 26.75 0.33
N THR A 419 19.43 25.44 0.58
CA THR A 419 19.56 24.85 1.92
C THR A 419 21.02 24.73 2.35
N HIS A 420 21.92 24.34 1.45
CA HIS A 420 23.32 24.07 1.79
C HIS A 420 24.24 25.20 1.32
N ASP A 421 24.82 25.93 2.27
CA ASP A 421 25.86 26.90 1.96
C ASP A 421 27.13 26.20 1.43
N GLY A 422 27.74 26.80 0.41
CA GLY A 422 28.95 26.25 -0.23
C GLY A 422 28.73 25.17 -1.28
N LEU A 423 27.49 24.71 -1.50
CA LEU A 423 27.19 23.67 -2.50
C LEU A 423 27.29 24.16 -3.94
N GLY A 424 26.91 25.41 -4.18
CA GLY A 424 26.95 26.02 -5.50
C GLY A 424 26.17 27.33 -5.57
N ASN A 425 26.10 27.93 -6.76
CA ASN A 425 25.36 29.16 -6.99
C ASN A 425 24.17 28.90 -7.94
N CYS A 426 22.96 29.28 -7.50
CA CYS A 426 21.74 29.13 -8.30
C CYS A 426 21.83 29.83 -9.68
N TYR A 427 22.46 31.00 -9.77
CA TYR A 427 22.65 31.71 -11.04
C TYR A 427 23.59 30.95 -11.98
N GLU A 428 24.66 30.37 -11.45
CA GLU A 428 25.60 29.57 -12.22
C GLU A 428 24.97 28.27 -12.71
N ALA A 429 24.28 27.54 -11.81
CA ALA A 429 23.51 26.36 -12.16
C ALA A 429 22.51 26.69 -13.28
N THR A 430 21.74 27.77 -13.14
CA THR A 430 20.78 28.22 -14.16
C THR A 430 21.45 28.52 -15.51
N ASN A 431 22.61 29.19 -15.51
CA ASN A 431 23.38 29.42 -16.74
C ASN A 431 23.81 28.12 -17.41
N ILE A 432 24.26 27.14 -16.64
CA ILE A 432 24.64 25.81 -17.15
C ILE A 432 23.41 25.11 -17.75
N LEU A 433 22.28 25.09 -17.05
CA LEU A 433 21.04 24.48 -17.52
C LEU A 433 20.49 25.15 -18.78
N LEU A 434 20.64 26.48 -18.89
CA LEU A 434 20.27 27.24 -20.08
C LEU A 434 21.12 26.84 -21.29
N LYS A 435 22.44 26.73 -21.12
CA LYS A 435 23.37 26.28 -22.18
C LYS A 435 23.04 24.88 -22.69
N HIS A 436 22.61 23.98 -21.82
CA HIS A 436 22.20 22.61 -22.19
C HIS A 436 20.73 22.52 -22.66
N GLY A 437 20.02 23.65 -22.76
CA GLY A 437 18.66 23.71 -23.26
C GLY A 437 17.65 22.96 -22.38
N VAL A 438 17.88 22.86 -21.07
CA VAL A 438 16.96 22.17 -20.13
C VAL A 438 15.61 22.90 -20.05
N PHE A 439 15.62 24.23 -19.96
CA PHE A 439 14.41 25.05 -19.87
C PHE A 439 13.51 25.00 -21.11
N LYS A 440 14.00 24.48 -22.24
CA LYS A 440 13.20 24.29 -23.47
C LYS A 440 12.18 23.14 -23.32
N ASP A 441 12.46 22.20 -22.42
CA ASP A 441 11.65 20.99 -22.23
C ASP A 441 10.80 21.05 -20.95
N LEU A 442 10.93 22.12 -20.16
CA LEU A 442 10.17 22.39 -18.94
C LEU A 442 8.93 23.24 -19.23
N PRO A 443 7.93 23.27 -18.32
CA PRO A 443 6.78 24.16 -18.43
C PRO A 443 7.20 25.62 -18.67
N VAL A 444 6.54 26.26 -19.62
CA VAL A 444 6.94 27.59 -20.12
C VAL A 444 6.85 28.63 -19.00
N GLU A 445 5.81 28.55 -18.18
CA GLU A 445 5.53 29.45 -17.06
C GLU A 445 6.64 29.38 -16.00
N PHE A 446 7.13 28.17 -15.70
CA PHE A 446 8.27 27.94 -14.81
C PHE A 446 9.56 28.50 -15.41
N SER A 447 9.88 28.08 -16.64
CA SER A 447 11.11 28.45 -17.34
C SER A 447 11.25 29.96 -17.49
N GLN A 448 10.18 30.66 -17.87
CA GLN A 448 10.21 32.11 -18.02
C GLN A 448 10.53 32.81 -16.70
N LYS A 449 9.93 32.39 -15.59
CA LYS A 449 10.17 33.01 -14.28
C LYS A 449 11.61 32.82 -13.81
N ILE A 450 12.19 31.63 -13.97
CA ILE A 450 13.59 31.37 -13.61
C ILE A 450 14.57 32.10 -14.53
N VAL A 451 14.38 32.03 -15.86
CA VAL A 451 15.31 32.64 -16.83
C VAL A 451 15.26 34.16 -16.78
N ARG A 452 14.10 34.77 -16.52
CA ARG A 452 13.98 36.24 -16.34
C ARG A 452 14.89 36.77 -15.24
N VAL A 453 15.16 36.00 -14.18
CA VAL A 453 16.07 36.39 -13.10
C VAL A 453 17.51 36.55 -13.57
N LEU A 454 17.92 35.79 -14.60
CA LEU A 454 19.24 35.95 -15.22
C LEU A 454 19.30 37.19 -16.13
N GLN A 455 18.20 37.49 -16.82
CA GLN A 455 18.12 38.56 -17.82
C GLN A 455 17.90 39.93 -17.20
N LEU A 456 17.07 40.01 -16.16
CA LEU A 456 16.91 41.22 -15.37
C LEU A 456 18.25 41.48 -14.68
N GLN A 457 18.96 42.51 -15.13
CA GLN A 457 20.11 43.10 -14.45
C GLN A 457 19.66 43.73 -13.13
N MET A 458 19.10 42.92 -12.23
CA MET A 458 18.90 43.28 -10.83
C MET A 458 20.24 43.80 -10.35
N ARG A 459 20.26 45.05 -9.86
CA ARG A 459 21.47 45.78 -9.42
C ARG A 459 22.33 45.00 -8.40
N SER A 460 21.85 43.86 -7.89
CA SER A 460 22.61 42.85 -7.17
C SER A 460 22.03 41.43 -7.40
N ARG A 461 22.83 40.49 -7.92
CA ARG A 461 22.50 39.05 -7.99
C ARG A 461 22.58 38.44 -6.59
N THR A 462 21.51 38.59 -5.80
CA THR A 462 21.46 38.07 -4.42
C THR A 462 20.74 36.73 -4.36
N ARG A 463 21.08 35.93 -3.35
CA ARG A 463 20.36 34.68 -3.00
C ARG A 463 18.87 34.94 -2.73
N GLY A 464 18.56 36.05 -2.05
CA GLY A 464 17.19 36.46 -1.77
C GLY A 464 16.35 36.76 -3.03
N ASN A 465 16.94 37.38 -4.05
CA ASN A 465 16.25 37.64 -5.32
C ASN A 465 15.95 36.34 -6.06
N PHE A 466 16.90 35.40 -6.10
CA PHE A 466 16.68 34.10 -6.73
C PHE A 466 15.60 33.31 -6.02
N ARG A 467 15.63 33.29 -4.68
CA ARG A 467 14.63 32.62 -3.84
C ARG A 467 13.20 33.07 -4.16
N ARG A 468 12.95 34.39 -4.27
CA ARG A 468 11.61 34.90 -4.60
C ARG A 468 11.13 34.40 -5.96
N ALA A 469 12.01 34.43 -6.95
CA ALA A 469 11.66 33.98 -8.28
C ALA A 469 11.47 32.46 -8.38
N LEU A 470 12.23 31.68 -7.60
CA LEU A 470 11.99 30.24 -7.47
C LEU A 470 10.60 29.98 -6.88
N ALA A 471 10.24 30.68 -5.79
CA ALA A 471 8.93 30.56 -5.17
C ALA A 471 7.80 30.84 -6.18
N ASP A 472 7.92 31.92 -6.96
CA ASP A 472 6.97 32.26 -8.01
C ASP A 472 6.94 31.24 -9.17
N ALA A 473 8.09 30.65 -9.51
CA ALA A 473 8.20 29.65 -10.57
C ALA A 473 7.53 28.34 -10.16
N VAL A 474 7.77 27.88 -8.93
CA VAL A 474 7.13 26.68 -8.36
C VAL A 474 5.61 26.89 -8.26
N ALA A 475 5.16 28.08 -7.83
CA ALA A 475 3.74 28.44 -7.83
C ALA A 475 3.09 28.34 -9.23
N ALA A 476 3.84 28.67 -10.28
CA ALA A 476 3.32 28.66 -11.65
C ALA A 476 3.02 27.26 -12.20
N ILE A 477 3.58 26.21 -11.60
CA ILE A 477 3.36 24.81 -11.98
C ILE A 477 2.37 24.08 -11.06
N GLY A 478 1.66 24.83 -10.21
CA GLY A 478 0.65 24.29 -9.30
C GLY A 478 1.19 23.65 -8.02
N ASP A 479 2.49 23.82 -7.73
CA ASP A 479 3.09 23.43 -6.44
C ASP A 479 3.43 24.69 -5.63
N ARG A 480 3.83 24.57 -4.38
CA ARG A 480 4.32 25.71 -3.58
C ARG A 480 5.71 25.45 -3.04
N MET A 481 6.49 26.51 -2.94
CA MET A 481 7.75 26.46 -2.20
C MET A 481 7.43 26.44 -0.70
N VAL A 482 8.24 25.71 0.06
CA VAL A 482 8.14 25.62 1.52
C VAL A 482 9.47 26.06 2.13
N VAL A 483 9.39 26.82 3.22
CA VAL A 483 10.53 27.19 4.06
C VAL A 483 10.29 26.65 5.46
N MET A 484 11.22 25.82 5.94
CA MET A 484 11.18 25.19 7.26
C MET A 484 12.36 25.68 8.11
N GLY A 485 12.14 25.99 9.38
CA GLY A 485 13.22 26.48 10.25
C GLY A 485 12.72 27.12 11.55
N PRO A 486 13.63 27.70 12.35
CA PRO A 486 13.27 28.36 13.59
C PRO A 486 12.31 29.55 13.34
N PRO A 487 11.32 29.81 14.23
CA PRO A 487 10.37 30.90 14.05
C PRO A 487 11.00 32.27 13.77
N LYS A 488 12.12 32.56 14.46
CA LYS A 488 12.88 33.82 14.30
C LYS A 488 13.46 33.97 12.90
N ASP A 489 13.99 32.89 12.34
CA ASP A 489 14.63 32.92 11.03
C ASP A 489 13.58 33.03 9.93
N ILE A 490 12.46 32.33 10.06
CA ILE A 490 11.38 32.39 9.09
C ILE A 490 10.70 33.77 9.09
N ALA A 491 10.56 34.42 10.25
CA ALA A 491 9.99 35.77 10.36
C ALA A 491 10.78 36.83 9.56
N SER A 492 12.05 36.56 9.23
CA SER A 492 12.86 37.44 8.38
C SER A 492 12.44 37.43 6.90
N PHE A 493 11.59 36.48 6.49
CA PHE A 493 11.14 36.33 5.11
C PHE A 493 9.79 37.01 4.87
N GLN A 494 9.84 38.31 4.57
CA GLN A 494 8.66 39.06 4.14
C GLN A 494 8.43 38.93 2.62
N ASN A 495 7.16 38.83 2.21
CA ASN A 495 6.72 38.88 0.81
C ASN A 495 7.33 37.81 -0.11
N ILE A 496 7.38 36.55 0.36
CA ILE A 496 7.76 35.39 -0.46
C ILE A 496 6.53 34.52 -0.67
N ASN A 497 6.31 34.06 -1.90
CA ASN A 497 5.24 33.13 -2.27
C ASN A 497 5.56 31.69 -1.84
N ALA A 498 5.70 31.47 -0.54
CA ALA A 498 6.06 30.19 0.05
C ALA A 498 5.28 29.92 1.34
N ASP A 499 5.03 28.65 1.62
CA ASP A 499 4.44 28.21 2.89
C ASP A 499 5.53 28.15 3.96
N MET A 500 5.29 28.82 5.08
CA MET A 500 6.24 29.01 6.17
C MET A 500 5.89 28.05 7.30
N ILE A 501 6.82 27.17 7.68
CA ILE A 501 6.57 26.11 8.66
C ILE A 501 7.63 26.16 9.73
N SER A 502 7.23 26.44 10.97
CA SER A 502 8.18 26.50 12.08
C SER A 502 8.65 25.11 12.49
N THR A 503 9.84 25.02 13.08
CA THR A 503 10.33 23.79 13.73
C THR A 503 9.43 23.31 14.86
N GLU A 504 8.70 24.23 15.51
CA GLU A 504 7.72 23.90 16.55
C GLU A 504 6.50 23.21 15.94
N ASP A 505 6.05 23.66 14.77
CA ASP A 505 4.93 23.03 14.05
C ASP A 505 5.30 21.67 13.47
N LEU A 506 6.57 21.46 13.08
CA LEU A 506 7.02 20.19 12.49
C LEU A 506 6.88 18.98 13.44
N GLY A 507 6.86 19.21 14.76
CA GLY A 507 6.55 18.17 15.74
C GLY A 507 5.07 17.71 15.70
N ASP A 508 4.18 18.54 15.16
CA ASP A 508 2.76 18.23 14.96
C ASP A 508 2.45 18.07 13.46
N VAL A 509 2.70 16.85 12.97
CA VAL A 509 2.44 16.48 11.58
C VAL A 509 0.99 16.74 11.17
N GLN A 510 0.01 16.57 12.06
CA GLN A 510 -1.40 16.82 11.71
C GLN A 510 -1.64 18.31 11.45
N LYS A 511 -1.09 19.17 12.31
CA LYS A 511 -1.13 20.62 12.12
C LYS A 511 -0.47 21.04 10.81
N VAL A 512 0.72 20.53 10.50
CA VAL A 512 1.43 20.83 9.24
C VAL A 512 0.64 20.34 8.03
N MET A 513 0.08 19.13 8.11
CA MET A 513 -0.77 18.59 7.05
C MET A 513 -2.03 19.45 6.81
N ALA A 514 -2.64 20.00 7.87
CA ALA A 514 -3.78 20.92 7.76
C ALA A 514 -3.40 22.25 7.09
N ILE A 515 -2.22 22.80 7.40
CA ILE A 515 -1.68 24.01 6.75
C ILE A 515 -1.46 23.75 5.25
N LEU A 516 -0.90 22.60 4.90
CA LEU A 516 -0.58 22.27 3.52
C LEU A 516 -1.79 21.78 2.71
N ARG A 517 -2.87 21.29 3.35
CA ARG A 517 -4.08 20.80 2.67
C ARG A 517 -5.35 21.50 3.17
N PRO A 518 -5.50 22.82 2.96
CA PRO A 518 -6.66 23.56 3.44
C PRO A 518 -8.00 23.08 2.82
N GLU A 519 -7.95 22.53 1.60
CA GLU A 519 -9.13 22.01 0.88
C GLU A 519 -9.74 20.73 1.51
N GLU A 520 -8.94 19.92 2.23
CA GLU A 520 -9.47 18.75 2.94
C GLU A 520 -10.15 19.17 4.27
N ALA A 521 -9.70 20.26 4.90
CA ALA A 521 -10.23 20.74 6.17
C ALA A 521 -11.65 21.34 6.08
N SER A 522 -12.07 21.82 4.89
CA SER A 522 -13.45 22.27 4.65
C SER A 522 -14.41 21.08 4.48
N SER A 523 -13.97 20.00 3.84
CA SER A 523 -14.80 18.79 3.65
C SER A 523 -15.13 18.07 4.97
N VAL A 524 -14.19 18.04 5.93
CA VAL A 524 -14.40 17.46 7.26
C VAL A 524 -15.38 18.29 8.12
N LYS A 525 -15.43 19.61 7.91
CA LYS A 525 -16.41 20.48 8.60
C LYS A 525 -17.83 20.31 8.07
N GLU A 526 -17.99 20.05 6.77
CA GLU A 526 -19.30 19.70 6.19
C GLU A 526 -19.77 18.31 6.63
N GLU A 527 -18.87 17.33 6.75
CA GLU A 527 -19.20 15.99 7.28
C GLU A 527 -19.58 16.02 8.78
N ALA A 528 -18.86 16.79 9.59
CA ALA A 528 -19.18 16.95 11.02
C ALA A 528 -20.52 17.68 11.24
N ALA A 529 -20.84 18.68 10.41
CA ALA A 529 -22.12 19.40 10.48
C ALA A 529 -23.32 18.55 10.01
N LEU A 530 -23.07 17.52 9.20
CA LEU A 530 -24.09 16.54 8.78
C LEU A 530 -24.38 15.48 9.85
N LEU A 531 -23.42 15.20 10.75
CA LEU A 531 -23.62 14.28 11.87
C LEU A 531 -24.51 14.87 12.98
N GLU A 532 -24.45 16.18 13.23
CA GLU A 532 -25.19 16.82 14.34
C GLU A 532 -26.68 17.10 14.04
N LYS A 533 -27.14 16.95 12.79
CA LYS A 533 -28.55 17.24 12.41
C LYS A 533 -29.44 16.02 12.22
N SER A 534 -28.97 14.83 12.58
CA SER A 534 -29.74 13.59 12.47
C SER A 534 -30.50 13.24 13.76
N ASP A 535 -31.19 14.21 14.36
CA ASP A 535 -32.23 13.94 15.35
C ASP A 535 -33.48 14.77 15.03
N GLY A 536 -34.54 14.05 14.61
CA GLY A 536 -35.89 14.59 14.55
C GLY A 536 -36.48 14.94 13.18
N LYS A 537 -37.46 14.11 12.79
CA LYS A 537 -38.62 14.33 11.88
C LYS A 537 -38.46 14.12 10.37
N LYS A 538 -39.20 13.08 9.96
CA LYS A 538 -39.68 12.74 8.61
C LYS A 538 -40.18 13.95 7.82
N ASN A 539 -39.74 14.07 6.56
CA ASN A 539 -40.61 14.36 5.40
C ASN A 539 -39.87 14.04 4.09
N ILE A 540 -40.56 13.37 3.18
CA ILE A 540 -40.10 12.99 1.82
C ILE A 540 -40.50 14.11 0.84
N PRO A 541 -39.64 14.46 -0.13
CA PRO A 541 -40.09 14.39 -1.54
C PRO A 541 -39.07 13.77 -2.52
N LYS A 542 -39.61 13.42 -3.70
CA LYS A 542 -39.08 12.59 -4.82
C LYS A 542 -38.06 13.30 -5.76
N ALA A 543 -37.09 12.49 -6.24
CA ALA A 543 -36.53 12.31 -7.62
C ALA A 543 -36.10 13.58 -8.42
N VAL A 544 -34.89 13.80 -8.99
CA VAL A 544 -33.90 13.11 -9.91
C VAL A 544 -32.73 14.14 -10.15
N PRO A 545 -31.56 13.94 -10.81
CA PRO A 545 -30.75 12.75 -11.18
C PRO A 545 -29.30 12.74 -10.60
N ALA A 546 -28.69 11.56 -10.73
CA ALA A 546 -27.27 11.19 -10.77
C ALA A 546 -26.21 12.31 -10.62
N ASN A 547 -25.41 12.20 -9.55
CA ASN A 547 -24.01 12.61 -9.60
C ASN A 547 -23.14 11.74 -8.68
N LYS A 548 -21.90 11.56 -9.15
CA LYS A 548 -20.76 10.89 -8.52
C LYS A 548 -20.69 11.16 -7.02
N VAL A 549 -20.89 10.13 -6.22
CA VAL A 549 -20.42 10.09 -4.84
C VAL A 549 -19.76 8.73 -4.67
N GLU A 550 -18.43 8.74 -4.64
CA GLU A 550 -17.62 7.65 -4.11
C GLU A 550 -17.95 7.57 -2.62
N SER A 551 -18.64 6.51 -2.21
CA SER A 551 -18.98 6.29 -0.80
C SER A 551 -17.73 5.86 -0.04
N THR A 552 -17.13 6.78 0.70
CA THR A 552 -16.08 6.53 1.71
C THR A 552 -16.61 6.02 3.05
N SER A 553 -17.85 5.51 3.10
CA SER A 553 -18.39 4.95 4.34
C SER A 553 -17.65 3.64 4.70
N GLU A 554 -16.78 3.76 5.69
CA GLU A 554 -16.13 2.68 6.41
C GLU A 554 -17.20 1.74 6.97
N ILE A 555 -17.20 0.48 6.51
CA ILE A 555 -17.89 -0.61 7.20
C ILE A 555 -16.85 -1.16 8.17
N ASP A 556 -17.00 -0.82 9.44
CA ASP A 556 -16.30 -1.47 10.53
C ASP A 556 -16.63 -2.98 10.49
N LEU A 557 -15.60 -3.80 10.31
CA LEU A 557 -15.72 -5.25 10.06
C LEU A 557 -15.89 -6.06 11.35
N SER A 558 -16.15 -5.39 12.46
CA SER A 558 -16.18 -5.98 13.80
C SER A 558 -17.58 -6.17 14.39
N ASP A 559 -18.66 -5.86 13.65
CA ASP A 559 -20.01 -5.93 14.22
C ASP A 559 -20.52 -7.39 14.37
N GLU A 560 -20.14 -7.99 15.49
CA GLU A 560 -20.52 -9.34 15.95
C GLU A 560 -21.99 -9.46 16.41
N ASN A 561 -22.78 -8.38 16.42
CA ASN A 561 -24.03 -8.32 17.19
C ASN A 561 -25.34 -8.59 16.41
N THR A 562 -25.33 -9.47 15.40
CA THR A 562 -26.60 -9.90 14.77
C THR A 562 -26.80 -11.42 14.87
N PRO A 563 -27.98 -11.92 15.29
CA PRO A 563 -28.19 -13.35 15.47
C PRO A 563 -27.96 -14.11 14.17
N PHE A 564 -27.14 -15.15 14.27
CA PHE A 564 -26.71 -16.05 13.19
C PHE A 564 -27.81 -16.46 12.19
N TRP A 565 -29.03 -16.74 12.68
CA TRP A 565 -30.14 -17.23 11.86
C TRP A 565 -30.82 -16.16 10.99
N ASP A 566 -30.85 -14.91 11.43
CA ASP A 566 -31.47 -13.82 10.66
C ASP A 566 -30.71 -13.55 9.35
N LYS A 567 -29.39 -13.79 9.37
CA LYS A 567 -28.50 -13.64 8.21
C LYS A 567 -28.46 -14.91 7.34
N PHE A 568 -28.46 -16.11 7.93
CA PHE A 568 -28.44 -17.38 7.17
C PHE A 568 -29.75 -17.62 6.42
N GLY A 569 -30.90 -17.28 7.02
CA GLY A 569 -32.21 -17.33 6.36
C GLY A 569 -32.29 -16.40 5.14
N ALA A 570 -31.63 -15.24 5.18
CA ALA A 570 -31.57 -14.31 4.05
C ALA A 570 -30.74 -14.87 2.86
N PHE A 571 -29.72 -15.68 3.13
CA PHE A 571 -28.92 -16.34 2.09
C PHE A 571 -29.65 -17.50 1.39
N GLN A 572 -30.64 -18.12 2.04
CA GLN A 572 -31.45 -19.21 1.47
C GLN A 572 -32.60 -18.74 0.56
N ALA A 573 -32.76 -17.43 0.34
CA ALA A 573 -33.79 -16.90 -0.54
C ALA A 573 -33.42 -17.04 -2.03
N ASN A 574 -33.42 -18.28 -2.52
CA ASN A 574 -33.72 -18.60 -3.91
C ASN A 574 -34.36 -20.00 -4.01
N LYS A 575 -35.47 -20.18 -3.29
CA LYS A 575 -36.34 -21.36 -3.39
C LYS A 575 -37.28 -21.21 -4.59
N GLU A 576 -36.77 -21.40 -5.81
CA GLU A 576 -37.64 -21.72 -6.97
C GLU A 576 -37.27 -23.04 -7.65
N GLY A 577 -36.27 -23.78 -7.14
CA GLY A 577 -35.87 -25.09 -7.67
C GLY A 577 -36.51 -26.31 -7.01
N GLN A 578 -37.17 -26.18 -5.85
CA GLN A 578 -37.57 -27.33 -5.02
C GLN A 578 -39.09 -27.62 -4.98
N GLU A 579 -39.94 -26.82 -5.62
CA GLU A 579 -41.40 -27.06 -5.62
C GLU A 579 -41.91 -27.95 -6.76
N ARG A 580 -41.07 -28.37 -7.71
CA ARG A 580 -41.51 -29.21 -8.85
C ARG A 580 -41.46 -30.73 -8.63
N CYS A 581 -41.11 -31.21 -7.43
CA CYS A 581 -41.07 -32.65 -7.12
C CYS A 581 -42.06 -33.08 -6.03
N LYS A 582 -43.21 -32.40 -5.91
CA LYS A 582 -44.36 -32.88 -5.12
C LYS A 582 -45.58 -33.03 -6.02
N GLY A 583 -45.68 -34.18 -6.68
CA GLY A 583 -46.86 -34.59 -7.41
C GLY A 583 -46.61 -35.95 -8.07
N TYR A 584 -47.56 -36.88 -7.92
CA TYR A 584 -47.57 -38.28 -8.35
C TYR A 584 -46.77 -39.20 -7.41
N TYR A 585 -47.38 -40.05 -6.56
CA TYR A 585 -48.48 -41.01 -6.79
C TYR A 585 -49.32 -41.28 -5.51
N PRO A 586 -50.55 -41.83 -5.63
CA PRO A 586 -51.43 -42.16 -4.50
C PRO A 586 -51.16 -43.56 -3.91
N ILE A 587 -51.47 -43.70 -2.63
CA ILE A 587 -51.40 -44.90 -1.78
C ILE A 587 -52.76 -45.65 -1.84
N PRO A 588 -52.80 -46.98 -1.78
CA PRO A 588 -53.84 -47.72 -1.05
C PRO A 588 -53.44 -47.95 0.41
#